data_AF-J7M9I5-F1
#
_entry.id   AF-J7M9I5-F1
#
_cell.length_a   1.000
_cell.length_b   1.000
_cell.length_c   1.000
_cell.angle_alpha   90.00
_cell.angle_beta   90.00
_cell.angle_gamma   90.00
#
_symmetry.space_group_name_H-M   'P 1'
#
loop_
_entity.id
_entity.type
_entity.pdbx_description
1 polymer ?
#
loop_
_entity_poly.entity_id
_entity_poly.type
_entity_poly.pdbx_seq_one_letter_code
_entity_poly.pdbx_strand_id
1 'polypeptide(L)' 'IGAELVKEVAKKTDDVAGDGTTTATVLAQALVKEGLRNVAAGANPLGLKRGIEKAVEKVTETL' A
#
# COMPACT_ATOMS: atom_id res chain seq x y z
N ILE A 1 9.61 -2.51 13.72
CA ILE A 1 9.77 -3.06 12.35
C ILE A 1 8.70 -2.49 11.40
N GLY A 2 7.39 -2.65 11.67
CA GLY A 2 6.34 -2.14 10.76
C GLY A 2 6.37 -0.62 10.51
N ALA A 3 6.63 0.19 11.54
CA ALA A 3 6.75 1.65 11.40
C ALA A 3 7.92 2.08 10.50
N GLU A 4 9.08 1.40 10.61
CA GLU A 4 10.24 1.67 9.75
C GLU A 4 9.96 1.30 8.29
N LEU A 5 9.22 0.22 8.02
CA LEU A 5 8.81 -0.13 6.66
C LEU A 5 7.89 0.94 6.03
N VAL A 6 6.94 1.48 6.79
CA VAL A 6 6.07 2.56 6.31
C VAL A 6 6.86 3.85 6.07
N LYS A 7 7.82 4.15 6.95
CA LYS A 7 8.72 5.30 6.80
C LYS A 7 9.58 5.20 5.54
N GLU A 8 10.11 4.01 5.22
CA GLU A 8 10.86 3.78 3.98
C GLU A 8 9.99 3.95 2.72
N VAL A 9 8.72 3.55 2.76
CA VAL A 9 7.76 3.77 1.65
C VAL A 9 7.48 5.25 1.45
N ALA A 10 7.24 5.99 2.54
CA ALA A 10 7.01 7.42 2.48
C ALA A 10 8.24 8.17 1.94
N LYS A 11 9.44 7.81 2.41
CA LYS A 11 10.70 8.43 1.95
C LYS A 11 10.95 8.24 0.46
N LYS A 12 10.70 7.04 -0.08
CA LYS A 12 10.81 6.80 -1.53
C LYS A 12 9.84 7.63 -2.36
N THR A 13 8.67 7.96 -1.80
CA THR A 13 7.69 8.83 -2.46
C THR A 13 8.25 10.25 -2.54
N ASP A 14 8.85 10.74 -1.45
CA ASP A 14 9.53 12.04 -1.40
C ASP A 14 10.68 12.13 -2.40
N ASP A 15 11.54 11.11 -2.45
CA ASP A 15 12.75 11.08 -3.28
C ASP A 15 12.43 11.20 -4.79
N VAL A 16 11.25 10.76 -5.23
CA VAL A 16 10.85 10.75 -6.65
C VAL A 16 9.87 11.87 -6.99
N ALA A 17 8.88 12.12 -6.13
CA ALA A 17 7.79 13.05 -6.39
C ALA A 17 7.97 14.42 -5.70
N GLY A 18 8.80 14.52 -4.65
CA GLY A 18 9.02 15.75 -3.87
C GLY A 18 7.87 16.18 -2.96
N ASP A 19 6.77 15.41 -2.92
CA ASP A 19 5.60 15.57 -2.07
C ASP A 19 4.84 14.22 -1.98
N GLY A 20 3.80 14.14 -1.14
CA GLY A 20 2.91 12.97 -1.06
C GLY A 20 3.27 11.96 0.04
N THR A 21 4.25 12.27 0.87
CA THR A 21 4.70 11.40 1.99
C THR A 21 3.59 11.07 2.98
N THR A 22 2.72 12.04 3.28
CA THR A 22 1.56 11.84 4.17
C THR A 22 0.52 10.95 3.53
N THR A 23 0.22 11.17 2.24
CA THR A 23 -0.71 10.34 1.46
C THR A 23 -0.21 8.89 1.39
N ALA A 24 1.07 8.69 1.07
CA ALA A 24 1.69 7.36 1.03
C ALA A 24 1.61 6.64 2.39
N THR A 25 1.84 7.37 3.49
CA THR A 25 1.79 6.82 4.86
C THR A 25 0.38 6.33 5.21
N VAL A 26 -0.64 7.15 4.93
CA VAL A 26 -2.04 6.80 5.25
C VAL A 26 -2.54 5.65 4.36
N LEU A 27 -2.20 5.65 3.07
CA LEU A 27 -2.54 4.55 2.16
C LEU A 27 -1.87 3.24 2.59
N ALA A 28 -0.59 3.26 2.95
CA ALA A 28 0.13 2.08 3.43
C ALA A 28 -0.52 1.52 4.71
N GLN A 29 -0.90 2.39 5.65
CA GLN A 29 -1.57 1.99 6.89
C GLN A 29 -2.94 1.36 6.63
N ALA A 30 -3.73 1.94 5.73
CA ALA A 30 -5.04 1.40 5.34
C ALA A 30 -4.93 0.03 4.66
N LEU A 31 -4.01 -0.10 3.70
CA LEU A 31 -3.78 -1.36 2.96
C LEU A 31 -3.32 -2.49 3.88
N VAL A 32 -2.40 -2.21 4.80
CA VAL A 32 -1.93 -3.21 5.77
C VAL A 32 -3.06 -3.64 6.70
N LYS A 33 -3.81 -2.67 7.25
CA LYS A 33 -4.92 -2.96 8.18
C LYS A 33 -5.98 -3.85 7.52
N GLU A 34 -6.43 -3.47 6.33
CA GLU A 34 -7.50 -4.21 5.65
C GLU A 34 -7.00 -5.52 5.05
N GLY A 35 -5.76 -5.56 4.56
CA GLY A 35 -5.11 -6.79 4.11
C GLY A 35 -5.04 -7.83 5.23
N LEU A 36 -4.55 -7.45 6.41
CA LEU A 36 -4.47 -8.33 7.58
C LEU A 36 -5.84 -8.83 8.04
N ARG A 37 -6.87 -7.96 8.00
CA ARG A 37 -8.25 -8.34 8.30
C ARG A 37 -8.76 -9.43 7.36
N ASN A 38 -8.51 -9.30 6.05
CA ASN A 38 -8.93 -10.29 5.06
C ASN A 38 -8.14 -11.60 5.18
N VAL A 39 -6.84 -11.54 5.45
CA VAL A 39 -6.04 -12.74 5.72
C VAL A 39 -6.55 -13.48 6.96
N ALA A 40 -6.87 -12.75 8.05
CA ALA A 40 -7.45 -13.36 9.25
C ALA A 40 -8.83 -14.00 8.99
N ALA A 41 -9.58 -13.49 8.00
CA ALA A 41 -10.84 -14.08 7.54
C ALA A 41 -10.65 -15.29 6.59
N GLY A 42 -9.41 -15.72 6.32
CA GLY A 42 -9.09 -16.88 5.50
C GLY A 42 -8.79 -16.58 4.02
N ALA A 43 -8.71 -15.30 3.63
CA ALA A 43 -8.34 -14.94 2.26
C ALA A 43 -6.86 -15.29 1.98
N ASN A 44 -6.58 -15.73 0.74
CA ASN A 44 -5.23 -16.04 0.31
C ASN A 44 -4.39 -14.74 0.18
N PRO A 45 -3.29 -14.57 0.95
CA PRO A 45 -2.44 -13.37 0.89
C PRO A 45 -1.85 -13.08 -0.49
N LEU A 46 -1.47 -14.11 -1.25
CA LEU A 46 -0.94 -13.95 -2.60
C LEU A 46 -2.05 -13.53 -3.58
N GLY A 47 -3.27 -14.01 -3.36
CA GLY A 47 -4.45 -13.58 -4.13
C GLY A 47 -4.76 -12.10 -3.89
N LEU A 48 -4.76 -11.68 -2.62
CA LEU A 48 -4.95 -10.28 -2.24
C LEU A 48 -3.88 -9.38 -2.86
N LYS A 49 -2.60 -9.77 -2.75
CA LYS A 49 -1.49 -9.01 -3.36
C LYS A 49 -1.70 -8.82 -4.87
N ARG A 50 -1.98 -9.89 -5.61
CA ARG A 50 -2.24 -9.81 -7.06
C ARG A 50 -3.44 -8.92 -7.39
N GLY A 51 -4.49 -8.96 -6.57
CA GLY A 51 -5.65 -8.09 -6.72
C GLY A 51 -5.32 -6.62 -6.50
N ILE A 52 -4.52 -6.32 -5.47
CA ILE A 52 -4.05 -4.96 -5.17
C ILE A 52 -3.18 -4.43 -6.32
N GLU A 53 -2.24 -5.22 -6.84
CA GLU A 53 -1.38 -4.81 -7.97
C GLU A 53 -2.22 -4.44 -9.21
N LYS A 54 -3.18 -5.28 -9.59
CA LYS A 54 -4.11 -4.99 -10.70
C LYS A 54 -4.96 -3.75 -10.47
N ALA A 55 -5.43 -3.56 -9.23
CA ALA A 55 -6.22 -2.38 -8.89
C ALA A 55 -5.38 -1.10 -8.99
N VAL A 56 -4.14 -1.13 -8.51
CA VAL A 56 -3.19 0.00 -8.62
C VAL A 56 -2.94 0.33 -10.09
N GLU A 57 -2.60 -0.66 -10.92
CA GLU A 57 -2.42 -0.45 -12.37
C GLU A 57 -3.63 0.23 -12.98
N LYS A 58 -4.84 -0.30 -12.69
CA LYS A 58 -6.06 0.24 -13.28
C LYS A 58 -6.38 1.66 -12.82
N VAL A 59 -6.16 1.97 -11.55
CA VAL A 59 -6.35 3.33 -11.01
C VAL A 59 -5.36 4.30 -11.65
N THR A 60 -4.10 3.88 -11.82
CA THR A 60 -3.07 4.73 -12.44
C THR A 60 -3.30 4.98 -13.93
N GLU A 61 -3.95 4.06 -14.66
CA GLU A 61 -4.37 4.31 -16.05
C GLU A 61 -5.44 5.41 -16.18
N THR A 62 -6.20 5.64 -15.11
CA THR A 62 -7.35 6.57 -15.10
C THR A 62 -7.06 7.92 -14.45
N LEU A 63 -5.84 8.12 -13.95
CA LEU A 63 -5.34 9.36 -13.33
C LEU A 63 -4.53 10.16 -14.34
#